data_AF-A0A2E7RDB7-F1
#
_entry.id   AF-A0A2E7RDB7-F1
#
_cell.length_a   1.000
_cell.length_b   1.000
_cell.length_c   1.000
_cell.angle_alpha   90.00
_cell.angle_beta   90.00
_cell.angle_gamma   90.00
#
_symmetry.space_group_name_H-M   'P 1'
#
loop_
_entity.id
_entity.type
_entity.pdbx_description
1 polymer ?
#
loop_
_entity_poly.entity_id
_entity_poly.type
_entity_poly.pdbx_seq_one_letter_code
_entity_poly.pdbx_strand_id
1 'polypeptide(L)'
;MIKKTCVAVGVTVLLVSSSAVGVELDKKARAEFCKEQAAPIDQELRAFAAARRNFRKAQRDFNLAVKSKDQKLTASAYKEKNRWRDTQETSLKRIDRFAARWTAFCR
;
A
#
# COMPACT_ATOMS: atom_id res chain seq x y z
N MET A 1 47.93 4.66 44.63
CA MET A 1 46.90 3.69 44.23
C MET A 1 45.64 4.43 43.78
N ILE A 2 45.61 4.94 42.54
CA ILE A 2 44.42 5.51 41.90
C ILE A 2 44.58 5.18 40.43
N LYS A 3 43.79 4.23 39.89
CA LYS A 3 43.60 3.98 38.43
C LYS A 3 42.85 2.66 38.18
N LYS A 4 41.65 2.48 38.73
CA LYS A 4 40.73 1.42 38.24
C LYS A 4 39.24 1.79 38.24
N THR A 5 38.83 2.83 38.95
CA THR A 5 37.42 3.22 39.09
C THR A 5 36.87 4.13 38.00
N CYS A 6 37.72 4.81 37.20
CA CYS A 6 37.23 5.74 36.16
C CYS A 6 36.77 5.05 34.86
N VAL A 7 37.09 3.78 34.63
CA VAL A 7 36.73 3.09 33.38
C VAL A 7 35.28 2.58 33.42
N ALA A 8 34.75 2.27 34.60
CA ALA A 8 33.38 1.78 34.75
C ALA A 8 32.31 2.87 34.52
N VAL A 9 32.64 4.14 34.76
CA VAL A 9 31.72 5.27 34.58
C VAL A 9 31.67 5.73 33.11
N GLY A 10 32.75 5.53 32.35
CA GLY A 10 32.80 5.90 30.93
C GLY A 10 31.91 5.04 30.02
N VAL A 11 31.69 3.77 30.40
CA VAL A 11 30.87 2.83 29.60
C VAL A 11 29.37 3.01 29.89
N THR A 12 28.99 3.42 31.10
CA THR A 12 27.58 3.67 31.44
C THR A 12 27.04 4.96 30.84
N VAL A 13 27.89 5.98 30.63
CA VAL A 13 27.47 7.24 30.00
C VAL A 13 27.29 7.09 28.47
N LEU A 14 27.99 6.15 27.82
CA LEU A 14 27.81 5.86 26.39
C LEU A 14 26.46 5.20 26.05
N LEU A 15 25.84 4.52 27.00
CA LEU A 15 24.49 3.94 26.84
C LEU A 15 23.38 4.98 26.96
N VAL A 16 23.62 6.10 27.65
CA VAL A 16 22.61 7.18 27.81
C VAL A 16 22.62 8.14 26.63
N SER A 17 23.72 8.23 25.86
CA SER A 17 23.79 9.00 24.62
C SER A 17 23.15 8.33 23.40
N SER A 18 22.71 7.06 23.52
CA SER A 18 22.24 6.27 22.36
C SER A 18 20.77 6.47 21.99
N SER A 19 20.05 7.36 22.69
CA SER A 19 18.69 7.75 22.30
C SER A 19 18.69 8.59 21.03
N ALA A 20 19.64 9.53 20.87
CA ALA A 20 19.76 10.33 19.65
C ALA A 20 20.14 9.48 18.45
N VAL A 21 21.13 8.59 18.59
CA VAL A 21 21.57 7.67 17.52
C VAL A 21 20.47 6.67 17.16
N GLY A 22 19.74 6.16 18.16
CA GLY A 22 18.57 5.30 17.95
C GLY A 22 17.43 6.02 17.25
N VAL A 23 17.15 7.27 17.61
CA VAL A 23 16.13 8.11 16.96
C VAL A 23 16.53 8.49 15.52
N GLU A 24 17.81 8.75 15.25
CA GLU A 24 18.33 9.01 13.90
C GLU A 24 18.28 7.75 13.02
N LEU A 25 18.64 6.58 13.57
CA LEU A 25 18.54 5.28 12.90
C LEU A 25 17.09 4.90 12.61
N ASP A 26 16.19 5.13 13.56
CA ASP A 26 14.75 4.90 13.41
C ASP A 26 14.15 5.80 12.33
N LYS A 27 14.52 7.10 12.28
CA LYS A 27 14.13 8.02 11.21
C LYS A 27 14.62 7.57 9.82
N LYS A 28 15.88 7.12 9.72
CA LYS A 28 16.44 6.65 8.43
C LYS A 28 15.78 5.35 7.98
N ALA A 29 15.61 4.38 8.89
CA ALA A 29 14.94 3.11 8.60
C ALA A 29 13.48 3.34 8.17
N ARG A 30 12.78 4.25 8.87
CA ARG A 30 11.43 4.69 8.51
C ARG A 30 11.38 5.32 7.12
N ALA A 31 12.32 6.22 6.80
CA ALA A 31 12.37 6.85 5.48
C ALA A 31 12.60 5.84 4.34
N GLU A 32 13.53 4.89 4.51
CA GLU A 32 13.78 3.84 3.52
C GLU A 32 12.57 2.90 3.38
N PHE A 33 11.95 2.48 4.49
CA PHE A 33 10.71 1.71 4.45
C PHE A 33 9.61 2.41 3.66
N CYS A 34 9.41 3.72 3.90
CA CYS A 34 8.38 4.48 3.19
C CYS A 34 8.69 4.65 1.70
N LYS A 35 9.96 4.79 1.31
CA LYS A 35 10.35 4.76 -0.11
C LYS A 35 10.03 3.40 -0.74
N GLU A 36 10.35 2.31 -0.05
CA GLU A 36 10.05 0.95 -0.52
C GLU A 36 8.55 0.68 -0.66
N GLN A 37 7.72 1.26 0.22
CA GLN A 37 6.26 1.13 0.13
C GLN A 37 5.65 2.00 -0.99
N ALA A 38 6.29 3.11 -1.39
CA ALA A 38 5.71 4.05 -2.35
C ALA A 38 5.47 3.43 -3.74
N ALA A 39 6.42 2.63 -4.25
CA ALA A 39 6.29 2.02 -5.58
C ALA A 39 5.15 0.97 -5.67
N PRO A 40 5.02 0.01 -4.74
CA PRO A 40 3.87 -0.89 -4.68
C PRO A 40 2.51 -0.17 -4.60
N ILE A 41 2.45 0.94 -3.85
CA ILE A 41 1.23 1.75 -3.72
C ILE A 41 0.83 2.36 -5.06
N ASP A 42 1.79 2.97 -5.77
CA ASP A 42 1.54 3.56 -7.08
C ASP A 42 1.11 2.49 -8.10
N GLN A 43 1.73 1.30 -8.06
CA GLN A 43 1.33 0.19 -8.92
C GLN A 43 -0.12 -0.25 -8.68
N GLU A 44 -0.56 -0.38 -7.43
CA GLU A 44 -1.94 -0.76 -7.10
C GLU A 44 -2.94 0.35 -7.45
N LEU A 45 -2.57 1.63 -7.28
CA LEU A 45 -3.39 2.76 -7.74
C LEU A 45 -3.59 2.75 -9.27
N ARG A 46 -2.52 2.49 -10.03
CA ARG A 46 -2.59 2.35 -11.49
C ARG A 46 -3.45 1.15 -11.90
N ALA A 47 -3.30 0.02 -11.22
CA ALA A 47 -4.10 -1.18 -11.46
C ALA A 47 -5.59 -0.93 -11.18
N PHE A 48 -5.92 -0.28 -10.06
CA PHE A 48 -7.28 0.13 -9.73
C PHE A 48 -7.87 1.07 -10.79
N ALA A 49 -7.11 2.09 -11.22
CA ALA A 49 -7.56 3.02 -12.25
C ALA A 49 -7.84 2.30 -13.58
N ALA A 50 -7.00 1.33 -13.97
CA ALA A 50 -7.23 0.50 -15.14
C ALA A 50 -8.48 -0.38 -15.00
N ALA A 51 -8.64 -1.08 -13.87
CA ALA A 51 -9.81 -1.90 -13.59
C ALA A 51 -11.11 -1.08 -13.62
N ARG A 52 -11.10 0.14 -13.07
CA ARG A 52 -12.25 1.06 -13.09
C ARG A 52 -12.60 1.51 -14.52
N ARG A 53 -11.61 1.78 -15.37
CA ARG A 53 -11.85 2.09 -16.80
C ARG A 53 -12.49 0.90 -17.52
N ASN A 54 -11.98 -0.31 -17.29
CA ASN A 54 -12.52 -1.52 -17.91
C ASN A 54 -13.93 -1.85 -17.41
N PHE A 55 -14.20 -1.67 -16.12
CA PHE A 55 -15.57 -1.80 -15.59
C PHE A 55 -16.55 -0.85 -16.27
N ARG A 56 -16.18 0.43 -16.44
CA ARG A 56 -17.04 1.40 -17.15
C ARG A 56 -17.30 0.99 -18.58
N LYS A 57 -16.31 0.43 -19.27
CA LYS A 57 -16.48 -0.13 -20.62
C LYS A 57 -17.44 -1.31 -20.60
N ALA A 58 -17.17 -2.32 -19.76
CA ALA A 58 -18.01 -3.51 -19.63
C ALA A 58 -19.46 -3.18 -19.21
N GLN A 59 -19.66 -2.14 -18.39
CA GLN A 59 -20.98 -1.64 -18.02
C GLN A 59 -21.73 -1.05 -19.23
N ARG A 60 -21.04 -0.32 -20.11
CA ARG A 60 -21.64 0.18 -21.37
C ARG A 60 -21.98 -0.98 -22.30
N ASP A 61 -21.08 -1.94 -22.45
CA ASP A 61 -21.28 -3.11 -23.30
C ASP A 61 -22.47 -3.95 -22.80
N PHE A 62 -22.59 -4.13 -21.48
CA PHE A 62 -23.75 -4.75 -20.86
C PHE A 62 -25.06 -3.99 -21.16
N ASN A 63 -25.06 -2.66 -21.03
CA ASN A 63 -26.24 -1.86 -21.33
C ASN A 63 -26.65 -1.96 -22.82
N LEU A 64 -25.68 -2.05 -23.74
CA LEU A 64 -25.94 -2.27 -25.16
C LEU A 64 -26.48 -3.68 -25.42
N ALA A 65 -25.94 -4.70 -24.77
CA ALA A 65 -26.41 -6.08 -24.86
C ALA A 65 -27.85 -6.25 -24.35
N VAL A 66 -28.20 -5.58 -23.25
CA VAL A 66 -29.58 -5.56 -22.75
C VAL A 66 -30.53 -4.94 -23.77
N LYS A 67 -30.12 -3.86 -24.44
CA LYS A 67 -30.92 -3.20 -25.50
C LYS A 67 -31.09 -4.07 -26.75
N SER A 68 -30.11 -4.90 -27.10
CA SER A 68 -30.22 -5.80 -28.25
C SER A 68 -31.17 -6.98 -28.01
N LYS A 69 -31.61 -7.21 -26.76
CA LYS A 69 -32.44 -8.35 -26.34
C LYS A 69 -31.80 -9.72 -26.61
N ASP A 70 -30.49 -9.75 -26.92
CA ASP A 70 -29.74 -10.99 -27.05
C ASP A 70 -29.36 -11.50 -25.66
N GLN A 71 -30.01 -12.59 -25.24
CA GLN A 71 -29.79 -13.20 -23.93
C GLN A 71 -28.37 -13.74 -23.75
N LYS A 72 -27.77 -14.31 -24.81
CA LYS A 72 -26.40 -14.86 -24.74
C LYS A 72 -25.39 -13.73 -24.60
N LEU A 73 -25.54 -12.67 -25.40
CA LEU A 73 -24.70 -11.49 -25.32
C LEU A 73 -24.82 -10.81 -23.96
N THR A 74 -26.05 -10.68 -23.44
CA THR A 74 -26.31 -10.09 -22.11
C THR A 74 -25.65 -10.89 -20.99
N ALA A 75 -25.77 -12.22 -21.02
CA ALA A 75 -25.14 -13.09 -20.03
C ALA A 75 -23.60 -12.99 -20.07
N SER A 76 -23.01 -12.93 -21.27
CA SER A 76 -21.56 -12.76 -21.45
C SER A 76 -21.09 -11.40 -20.92
N ALA A 77 -21.76 -10.32 -21.31
CA ALA A 77 -21.43 -8.96 -20.87
C ALA A 77 -21.63 -8.78 -19.36
N TYR A 78 -22.62 -9.45 -18.76
CA TYR A 78 -22.83 -9.46 -17.32
C TYR A 78 -21.66 -10.11 -16.57
N LYS A 79 -21.16 -11.26 -17.06
CA LYS A 79 -19.99 -11.94 -16.49
C LYS A 79 -18.75 -11.05 -16.54
N GLU A 80 -18.49 -10.42 -17.69
CA GLU A 80 -17.32 -9.55 -17.87
C GLU A 80 -17.42 -8.28 -16.99
N LYS A 81 -18.61 -7.68 -16.91
CA LYS A 81 -18.86 -6.56 -15.99
C LYS A 81 -18.56 -6.93 -14.54
N ASN A 82 -19.06 -8.08 -14.07
CA ASN A 82 -18.83 -8.53 -12.70
C ASN A 82 -17.36 -8.88 -12.45
N ARG A 83 -16.68 -9.51 -13.40
CA ARG A 83 -15.22 -9.74 -13.31
C ARG A 83 -14.46 -8.45 -13.05
N TRP A 84 -14.78 -7.38 -13.78
CA TRP A 84 -14.14 -6.08 -13.55
C TRP A 84 -14.56 -5.45 -12.22
N ARG A 85 -15.82 -5.59 -11.79
CA ARG A 85 -16.28 -5.21 -10.44
C ARG A 85 -15.46 -5.87 -9.33
N ASP A 86 -15.29 -7.17 -9.41
CA ASP A 86 -14.58 -7.91 -8.36
C ASP A 86 -13.08 -7.55 -8.36
N THR A 87 -12.52 -7.25 -9.54
CA THR A 87 -11.15 -6.73 -9.68
C THR A 87 -10.96 -5.37 -9.01
N GLN A 88 -11.83 -4.38 -9.27
CA GLN A 88 -11.72 -3.07 -8.62
C GLN A 88 -11.93 -3.15 -7.10
N GLU A 89 -12.88 -3.96 -6.63
CA GLU A 89 -13.08 -4.17 -5.18
C GLU A 89 -11.85 -4.78 -4.51
N THR A 90 -11.20 -5.75 -5.17
CA THR A 90 -9.97 -6.37 -4.68
C THR A 90 -8.83 -5.36 -4.61
N SER A 91 -8.63 -4.57 -5.67
CA SER A 91 -7.59 -3.52 -5.67
C SER A 91 -7.88 -2.44 -4.62
N LEU A 92 -9.13 -2.05 -4.41
CA LEU A 92 -9.50 -1.08 -3.38
C LEU A 92 -9.12 -1.59 -1.98
N LYS A 93 -9.44 -2.84 -1.65
CA LYS A 93 -9.03 -3.48 -0.38
C LYS A 93 -7.51 -3.57 -0.19
N ARG A 94 -6.73 -3.59 -1.28
CA ARG A 94 -5.26 -3.54 -1.21
C ARG A 94 -4.79 -2.13 -0.93
N ILE A 95 -5.33 -1.15 -1.67
CA ILE A 95 -5.05 0.27 -1.46
C ILE A 95 -5.37 0.68 -0.02
N ASP A 96 -6.49 0.25 0.55
CA ASP A 96 -6.86 0.55 1.94
C ASP A 96 -5.83 -0.01 2.94
N ARG A 97 -5.35 -1.24 2.72
CA ARG A 97 -4.29 -1.85 3.54
C ARG A 97 -2.97 -1.08 3.43
N PHE A 98 -2.63 -0.63 2.24
CA PHE A 98 -1.46 0.22 2.05
C PHE A 98 -1.62 1.59 2.71
N ALA A 99 -2.79 2.22 2.61
CA ALA A 99 -3.09 3.50 3.25
C ALA A 99 -3.00 3.40 4.78
N ALA A 100 -3.49 2.29 5.36
CA ALA A 100 -3.35 2.02 6.78
C ALA A 100 -1.87 1.89 7.20
N ARG A 101 -1.07 1.12 6.46
CA ARG A 101 0.36 0.98 6.71
C ARG A 101 1.12 2.30 6.54
N TRP A 102 0.80 3.06 5.50
CA TRP A 102 1.38 4.37 5.26
C TRP A 102 1.05 5.35 6.39
N THR A 103 -0.19 5.35 6.87
CA THR A 103 -0.61 6.22 7.98
C THR A 103 0.08 5.83 9.29
N ALA A 104 0.31 4.54 9.54
CA ALA A 104 0.96 4.07 10.75
C ALA A 104 2.48 4.32 10.76
N PHE A 105 3.15 4.23 9.61
CA PHE A 105 4.62 4.22 9.55
C PHE A 105 5.23 5.35 8.73
N CYS A 106 4.49 6.07 7.91
CA CYS A 106 5.03 7.04 6.93
C CYS A 106 4.44 8.45 7.03
N ARG A 107 3.44 8.65 7.89
CA ARG A 107 2.84 9.96 8.19
C ARG A 107 3.42 10.58 9.45
#